data_AF-A0A7J7JUX5-F1
#
_entry.id   AF-A0A7J7JUX5-F1
#
_cell.length_a   1.000
_cell.length_b   1.000
_cell.length_c   1.000
_cell.angle_alpha   90.00
_cell.angle_beta   90.00
_cell.angle_gamma   90.00
#
_symmetry.space_group_name_H-M   'P 1'
#
loop_
_entity.id
_entity.type
_entity.pdbx_description
1 polymer ?
#
loop_
_entity_poly.entity_id
_entity_poly.type
_entity_poly.pdbx_seq_one_letter_code
_entity_poly.pdbx_strand_id
1 'polypeptide(L)'
;MGEDGRPDLINRDPNNLNGSLTVAFEDIFGEPDGVHSPDCAYKCGFMCYEGAKSICYKIITVLCTWLYGFCWGCQFAYVTCCYIWMFTPTIRMLKLVCGTCQSIYATCVECCLVPLCSSCGALFSNIKVTQS
;
A
#
# COMPACT_ATOMS: atom_id res chain seq x y z
N MET A 1 7.06 1.81 9.19
CA MET A 1 7.70 0.49 8.97
C MET A 1 9.08 0.60 9.58
N GLY A 2 9.44 -0.23 10.56
CA GLY A 2 10.76 -0.14 11.20
C GLY A 2 11.88 -0.42 10.20
N GLU A 3 13.11 -0.01 10.52
CA GLU A 3 14.30 -0.23 9.66
C GLU A 3 14.56 -1.72 9.35
N ASP A 4 13.93 -2.63 10.08
CA ASP A 4 14.05 -4.08 9.99
C ASP A 4 12.83 -4.76 9.32
N GLY A 5 11.89 -3.99 8.76
CA GLY A 5 10.66 -4.51 8.16
C GLY A 5 9.64 -5.08 9.15
N ARG A 6 9.88 -4.96 10.46
CA ARG A 6 8.93 -5.37 11.51
C ARG A 6 7.94 -4.24 11.85
N PRO A 7 6.75 -4.56 12.38
CA PRO A 7 5.82 -3.55 12.87
C PRO A 7 6.45 -2.73 14.00
N ASP A 8 6.35 -1.40 13.90
CA ASP A 8 6.78 -0.51 14.97
C ASP A 8 5.81 -0.64 16.16
N LEU A 9 6.36 -1.07 17.30
CA LEU A 9 5.58 -1.31 18.51
C LEU A 9 5.32 -0.04 19.32
N ILE A 10 6.11 1.02 19.07
CA ILE A 10 6.06 2.31 19.77
C ILE A 10 5.19 3.28 18.98
N ASN A 11 5.47 3.49 17.70
CA ASN A 11 4.65 4.33 16.83
C ASN A 11 3.75 3.48 15.91
N ARG A 12 2.54 3.20 16.39
CA ARG A 12 1.54 2.39 15.68
C ARG A 12 0.69 3.17 14.67
N ASP A 13 0.79 4.49 14.65
CA ASP A 13 0.10 5.36 13.67
C ASP A 13 1.08 6.35 13.00
N PRO A 14 2.06 5.84 12.22
CA PRO A 14 3.10 6.68 11.63
C PRO A 14 2.57 7.67 10.59
N ASN A 15 1.37 7.44 10.05
CA ASN A 15 0.74 8.32 9.06
C ASN A 15 -0.34 9.23 9.68
N ASN A 16 -0.48 9.22 11.01
CA ASN A 16 -1.46 10.02 11.75
C ASN A 16 -2.90 9.88 11.20
N LEU A 17 -3.30 8.65 10.89
CA LEU A 17 -4.64 8.34 10.38
C LEU A 17 -5.74 8.63 11.41
N ASN A 18 -5.40 8.59 12.69
CA ASN A 18 -6.35 8.66 13.79
C ASN A 18 -6.18 9.89 14.67
N GLY A 19 -5.50 10.94 14.19
CA GLY A 19 -5.25 12.15 14.99
C GLY A 19 -6.51 12.84 15.53
N SER A 20 -7.67 12.64 14.90
CA SER A 20 -8.96 13.17 15.36
C SER A 20 -9.64 12.33 16.45
N LEU A 21 -9.15 11.12 16.76
CA LEU A 21 -9.78 10.22 17.74
C LEU A 21 -9.29 10.45 19.18
N THR A 22 -8.33 11.36 19.37
CA THR A 22 -7.81 11.71 20.69
C THR A 22 -8.83 12.57 21.43
N VAL A 23 -9.65 11.93 22.27
CA VAL A 23 -10.58 12.60 23.19
C VAL A 23 -9.98 12.56 24.60
N ALA A 24 -9.77 13.73 25.21
CA ALA A 24 -9.29 13.89 26.58
C ALA A 24 -10.45 13.87 27.60
N PHE A 25 -10.13 13.75 28.88
CA PHE A 25 -11.14 13.81 29.95
C PHE A 25 -11.79 15.19 30.00
N GLU A 26 -11.00 16.24 29.81
CA GLU A 26 -11.38 17.64 29.78
C GLU A 26 -12.31 17.96 28.59
N ASP A 27 -12.18 17.23 27.47
CA ASP A 27 -13.08 17.40 26.31
C ASP A 27 -14.52 16.91 26.61
N ILE A 28 -14.68 16.05 27.63
CA ILE A 28 -15.97 15.45 27.99
C ILE A 28 -16.58 16.16 29.21
N PHE A 29 -15.76 16.40 30.23
CA PHE A 29 -16.21 16.88 31.54
C PHE A 29 -15.75 18.29 31.88
N GLY A 30 -15.00 18.96 31.00
CA GLY A 30 -14.37 20.26 31.25
C GLY A 30 -15.31 21.24 31.96
N GLU A 31 -15.01 21.50 33.24
CA GLU A 31 -15.81 22.39 34.08
C GLU A 31 -15.41 23.85 33.86
N PRO A 32 -16.37 24.79 33.80
CA PRO A 32 -16.07 26.20 33.66
C PRO A 32 -15.56 26.82 34.98
N ASP A 33 -14.73 27.88 34.88
CA ASP A 33 -14.05 28.54 36.01
C ASP A 33 -14.96 28.98 37.17
N GLY A 34 -16.27 29.13 36.93
CA GLY A 34 -17.24 29.57 37.94
C GLY A 34 -17.89 28.45 38.75
N VAL A 35 -17.76 27.18 38.34
CA VAL A 35 -18.48 26.04 38.93
C VAL A 35 -17.62 24.78 38.90
N HIS A 36 -16.64 24.69 39.82
CA HIS A 36 -15.81 23.50 39.96
C HIS A 36 -16.38 22.49 40.95
N SER A 37 -16.38 21.22 40.55
CA SER A 37 -16.56 20.10 41.47
C SER A 37 -15.41 20.06 42.48
N PRO A 38 -15.61 19.42 43.64
CA PRO A 38 -14.52 19.19 44.58
C PRO A 38 -13.34 18.47 43.93
N ASP A 39 -12.11 18.94 44.16
CA ASP A 39 -10.87 18.41 43.56
C ASP A 39 -10.72 16.89 43.70
N CYS A 40 -11.18 16.32 44.82
CA CYS A 40 -11.11 14.88 45.06
C CYS A 40 -12.02 14.09 44.12
N ALA A 41 -13.23 14.61 43.85
CA ALA A 41 -14.18 14.01 42.94
C ALA A 41 -13.68 14.10 41.49
N TYR A 42 -13.15 15.27 41.11
CA TYR A 42 -12.60 15.50 39.77
C TYR A 42 -11.40 14.58 39.49
N LYS A 43 -10.44 14.47 40.42
CA LYS A 43 -9.29 13.55 40.30
C LYS A 43 -9.71 12.08 40.26
N CYS A 44 -10.69 11.68 41.08
CA CYS A 44 -11.21 10.31 41.06
C CYS A 44 -11.86 9.98 39.71
N GLY A 45 -12.67 10.91 39.18
CA GLY A 45 -13.27 10.81 37.86
C GLY A 45 -12.22 10.65 36.75
N PHE A 46 -11.18 11.47 36.78
CA PHE A 46 -10.06 11.37 35.83
C PHE A 46 -9.38 9.99 35.86
N MET A 47 -9.02 9.50 37.05
CA MET A 47 -8.38 8.19 37.20
C MET A 47 -9.28 7.04 36.75
N CYS A 48 -10.57 7.07 37.11
CA CYS A 48 -11.54 6.08 36.66
C CYS A 48 -11.73 6.10 35.15
N TYR A 49 -11.84 7.28 34.54
CA TYR A 49 -11.99 7.44 33.10
C TYR A 49 -10.79 6.89 32.33
N GLU A 50 -9.58 7.34 32.65
CA GLU A 50 -8.35 6.89 31.96
C GLU A 50 -8.11 5.39 32.17
N GLY A 51 -8.34 4.89 33.39
CA GLY A 51 -8.24 3.46 33.69
C GLY A 51 -9.24 2.62 32.89
N ALA A 52 -10.52 2.98 32.91
CA ALA A 52 -11.57 2.28 32.18
C ALA A 52 -11.33 2.31 30.67
N LYS A 53 -11.02 3.49 30.12
CA LYS A 53 -10.68 3.67 28.70
C LYS A 53 -9.51 2.79 28.29
N SER A 54 -8.42 2.77 29.07
CA SER A 54 -7.25 1.94 28.77
C SER A 54 -7.57 0.45 28.77
N ILE A 55 -8.29 -0.04 29.79
CA ILE A 55 -8.61 -1.45 29.93
C ILE A 55 -9.60 -1.90 28.86
N CYS A 56 -10.71 -1.18 28.66
CA CYS A 56 -11.70 -1.50 27.65
C CYS A 56 -11.09 -1.48 26.25
N TYR A 57 -10.29 -0.46 25.92
CA TYR A 57 -9.61 -0.37 24.64
C TYR A 57 -8.67 -1.57 24.42
N LYS A 58 -7.86 -1.95 25.41
CA LYS A 58 -6.95 -3.10 25.30
C LYS A 58 -7.72 -4.41 25.07
N ILE A 59 -8.79 -4.66 25.82
CA ILE A 59 -9.60 -5.89 25.68
C ILE A 59 -10.23 -5.95 24.29
N ILE A 60 -10.90 -4.89 23.85
CA ILE A 60 -11.52 -4.82 22.53
C ILE A 60 -10.47 -5.00 21.44
N THR A 61 -9.32 -4.32 21.56
CA THR A 61 -8.24 -4.40 20.58
C THR A 61 -7.70 -5.82 20.45
N VAL A 62 -7.47 -6.53 21.56
CA VAL A 62 -6.98 -7.92 21.51
C VAL A 62 -7.96 -8.83 20.79
N LEU A 63 -9.26 -8.73 21.12
CA LEU A 63 -10.31 -9.53 20.49
C LEU A 63 -10.43 -9.21 19.00
N CYS A 64 -10.52 -7.93 18.65
CA CYS A 64 -10.65 -7.49 17.26
C CYS A 64 -9.42 -7.84 16.44
N THR A 65 -8.20 -7.67 16.97
CA THR A 65 -6.97 -7.97 16.24
C THR A 65 -6.87 -9.45 15.89
N TRP A 66 -7.25 -10.33 16.81
CA TRP A 66 -7.28 -11.77 16.53
C TRP A 66 -8.24 -12.08 15.38
N LEU A 67 -9.49 -11.62 15.48
CA LEU A 67 -10.52 -11.91 14.50
C LEU A 67 -10.17 -11.35 13.13
N TYR A 68 -9.76 -10.07 13.07
CA TYR A 68 -9.35 -9.44 11.82
C TYR A 68 -8.08 -10.06 11.24
N GLY A 69 -7.11 -10.42 12.07
CA GLY A 69 -5.89 -11.10 11.64
C GLY A 69 -6.21 -12.42 10.95
N PHE A 70 -7.16 -13.20 11.50
CA PHE A 70 -7.63 -14.44 10.89
C PHE A 70 -8.34 -14.19 9.54
N CYS A 71 -9.27 -13.22 9.49
CA CYS A 71 -9.98 -12.88 8.25
C CYS A 71 -9.02 -12.46 7.12
N TRP A 72 -8.07 -11.57 7.42
CA TRP A 72 -7.05 -11.14 6.46
C TRP A 72 -6.14 -12.30 6.04
N GLY A 73 -5.74 -13.17 6.98
CA GLY A 73 -4.97 -14.37 6.68
C GLY A 73 -5.68 -15.28 5.68
N CYS A 74 -6.97 -15.56 5.87
CA CYS A 74 -7.78 -16.33 4.93
C CYS A 74 -7.87 -15.65 3.55
N GLN A 75 -8.09 -14.34 3.53
CA GLN A 75 -8.19 -13.58 2.28
C GLN A 75 -6.90 -13.65 1.46
N PHE A 76 -5.74 -13.44 2.10
CA PHE A 76 -4.45 -13.54 1.43
C PHE A 76 -4.13 -14.96 0.99
N ALA A 77 -4.52 -15.97 1.77
CA ALA A 77 -4.38 -17.38 1.38
C ALA A 77 -5.20 -17.69 0.12
N TYR A 78 -6.45 -17.23 0.05
CA TYR A 78 -7.31 -17.38 -1.12
C TYR A 78 -6.70 -16.70 -2.36
N VAL A 79 -6.30 -15.44 -2.24
CA VAL A 79 -5.67 -14.68 -3.35
C VAL A 79 -4.40 -15.39 -3.84
N THR A 80 -3.57 -15.90 -2.92
CA THR A 80 -2.35 -16.63 -3.25
C THR A 80 -2.65 -17.93 -3.99
N CYS A 81 -3.68 -18.66 -3.55
CA CYS A 81 -4.14 -19.87 -4.23
C CYS A 81 -4.59 -19.56 -5.67
N CYS A 82 -5.44 -18.55 -5.87
CA CYS A 82 -5.84 -18.11 -7.20
C CYS A 82 -4.64 -17.69 -8.06
N TYR A 83 -3.67 -16.98 -7.48
CA TYR A 83 -2.47 -16.55 -8.19
C TYR A 83 -1.64 -17.73 -8.70
N ILE A 84 -1.39 -18.72 -7.85
CA ILE A 84 -0.60 -19.91 -8.21
C ILE A 84 -1.32 -20.76 -9.25
N TRP A 85 -2.60 -21.08 -9.02
CA TRP A 85 -3.31 -22.07 -9.82
C TRP A 85 -3.96 -21.51 -11.08
N MET A 86 -4.32 -20.22 -11.11
CA MET A 86 -5.00 -19.61 -12.25
C MET A 86 -4.12 -18.58 -12.97
N PHE A 87 -3.54 -17.62 -12.25
CA PHE A 87 -2.83 -16.51 -12.91
C PHE A 87 -1.46 -16.94 -13.45
N THR A 88 -0.69 -17.70 -12.68
CA THR A 88 0.63 -18.18 -13.11
C THR A 88 0.60 -18.94 -14.44
N PRO A 89 -0.27 -19.95 -14.65
CA PRO A 89 -0.35 -20.63 -15.94
C PRO A 89 -0.86 -19.70 -17.05
N THR A 90 -1.88 -18.87 -16.76
CA THR A 90 -2.41 -17.89 -17.74
C THR A 90 -1.33 -16.94 -18.23
N ILE A 91 -0.52 -16.39 -17.33
CA ILE A 91 0.59 -15.49 -17.67
C ILE A 91 1.64 -16.23 -18.50
N ARG A 92 1.93 -17.50 -18.20
CA ARG A 92 2.84 -18.32 -19.01
C ARG A 92 2.30 -18.53 -20.43
N MET A 93 1.02 -18.86 -20.57
CA MET A 93 0.38 -19.02 -21.88
C MET A 93 0.39 -17.71 -22.67
N LEU A 94 0.07 -16.58 -22.02
CA LEU A 94 0.11 -15.27 -22.64
C LEU A 94 1.52 -14.91 -23.15
N LYS A 95 2.56 -15.23 -22.38
CA LYS A 95 3.95 -15.04 -22.81
C LYS A 95 4.31 -15.89 -24.03
N LEU A 96 3.82 -17.12 -24.12
CA LEU A 96 4.04 -17.97 -25.30
C LEU A 96 3.39 -17.35 -26.54
N VAL A 97 2.13 -16.94 -26.44
CA VAL A 97 1.41 -16.28 -27.54
C VAL A 97 2.09 -14.98 -27.95
N CYS A 98 2.43 -14.14 -26.97
CA CYS A 98 3.14 -12.88 -27.21
C CYS A 98 4.51 -13.10 -27.87
N GLY A 99 5.24 -14.16 -27.48
CA GLY A 99 6.49 -14.55 -28.13
C GLY A 99 6.29 -14.88 -29.60
N THR A 100 5.22 -15.58 -29.97
CA THR A 100 4.86 -15.81 -31.38
C THR A 100 4.52 -14.51 -32.10
N CYS A 101 3.71 -13.63 -31.49
CA CYS A 101 3.40 -12.32 -32.05
C CYS A 101 4.66 -11.47 -32.25
N GLN A 102 5.61 -11.53 -31.33
CA GLN A 102 6.89 -10.83 -31.43
C GLN A 102 7.70 -11.31 -32.63
N SER A 103 7.76 -12.63 -32.88
CA SER A 103 8.43 -13.17 -34.06
C SER A 103 7.77 -12.70 -35.35
N ILE A 104 6.44 -12.73 -35.44
CA ILE A 104 5.70 -12.23 -36.61
C ILE A 104 6.00 -10.74 -36.83
N TYR A 105 5.93 -9.95 -35.75
CA TYR A 105 6.23 -8.53 -35.81
C TYR A 105 7.66 -8.26 -36.28
N ALA A 106 8.65 -8.99 -35.75
CA ALA A 106 10.04 -8.89 -36.17
C ALA A 106 10.19 -9.18 -37.68
N THR A 107 9.56 -10.26 -38.18
CA THR A 107 9.57 -10.57 -39.61
C THR A 107 8.93 -9.46 -40.45
N CYS A 108 7.83 -8.86 -40.02
CA CYS A 108 7.22 -7.74 -40.72
C CYS A 108 8.15 -6.51 -40.77
N VAL A 109 8.86 -6.20 -39.68
CA VAL A 109 9.84 -5.12 -39.63
C VAL A 109 11.01 -5.41 -40.58
N GLU A 110 11.53 -6.63 -40.59
CA GLU A 110 12.61 -7.06 -41.48
C GLU A 110 12.23 -7.00 -42.96
N CYS A 111 11.04 -7.46 -43.34
CA CYS A 111 10.62 -7.47 -44.73
C CYS A 111 10.27 -6.07 -45.26
N CYS A 112 9.74 -5.18 -44.41
CA CYS A 112 9.20 -3.90 -44.87
C CYS A 112 10.08 -2.71 -44.48
N LEU A 113 10.41 -2.58 -43.20
CA LEU A 113 11.07 -1.37 -42.67
C LEU A 113 12.58 -1.38 -42.91
N VAL A 114 13.24 -2.53 -42.79
CA VAL A 114 14.68 -2.65 -43.06
C VAL A 114 15.05 -2.23 -44.49
N PRO A 115 14.41 -2.72 -45.57
CA PRO A 115 14.75 -2.29 -46.93
C PRO A 115 14.45 -0.80 -47.18
N LEU A 116 13.38 -0.26 -46.59
CA LEU A 116 13.07 1.17 -46.71
C LEU A 116 14.14 2.04 -46.03
N CYS A 117 14.49 1.73 -44.78
CA CYS A 117 15.55 2.44 -44.05
C CYS A 117 16.91 2.31 -44.76
N SER A 118 17.23 1.13 -45.29
CA SER A 118 18.47 0.90 -46.04
C SER A 118 18.52 1.74 -47.33
N SER A 119 17.41 1.81 -48.07
CA SER A 119 17.29 2.63 -49.27
C SER A 119 17.42 4.12 -48.97
N CYS A 120 16.74 4.61 -47.93
CA CYS A 120 16.89 6.00 -47.47
C CYS A 120 18.33 6.28 -47.03
N GLY A 121 18.94 5.39 -46.25
CA GLY A 121 20.34 5.52 -45.83
C GLY A 121 21.31 5.58 -47.02
N ALA A 122 21.07 4.79 -48.07
CA ALA A 122 21.87 4.81 -49.29
C ALA A 122 21.73 6.12 -50.10
N LEU A 123 20.55 6.76 -50.08
CA LEU A 123 20.36 8.07 -50.69
C LEU A 123 21.20 9.14 -49.97
N PHE A 124 21.20 9.13 -48.64
CA PHE A 124 21.95 10.11 -47.85
C PHE A 124 23.47 9.83 -47.81
N SER A 125 23.89 8.57 -47.94
CA SER A 125 25.32 8.21 -47.93
C SER A 125 26.09 8.70 -49.16
N ASN A 126 25.38 8.97 -50.27
CA ASN A 126 25.99 9.52 -51.48
C ASN A 126 26.25 11.03 -51.41
N ILE A 127 25.80 11.71 -50.35
CA ILE A 127 26.06 13.14 -50.14
C ILE A 127 27.43 13.31 -49.47
N LYS A 128 28.47 13.60 -50.24
CA LYS A 128 29.79 13.97 -49.72
C LYS A 128 29.84 15.46 -49.41
N VAL A 129 30.00 15.81 -48.13
CA VAL A 129 30.21 17.21 -47.70
C VAL A 129 31.69 17.55 -47.88
N THR A 130 32.01 18.38 -48.87
CA THR A 130 33.34 18.97 -49.00
C THR A 130 33.43 20.16 -48.05
N GLN A 131 34.28 20.06 -47.02
CA GLN A 131 34.61 21.18 -46.14
C GLN A 131 35.47 22.18 -46.93
N SER A 132 35.03 23.44 -46.96
CA SER A 132 35.72 24.56 -47.61
C SER A 132 36.56 25.36 -46.62
#